data_AF-A0A7V9I0U4-F1
#
_entry.id   AF-A0A7V9I0U4-F1
#
_cell.length_a   1.000
_cell.length_b   1.000
_cell.length_c   1.000
_cell.angle_alpha   90.00
_cell.angle_beta   90.00
_cell.angle_gamma   90.00
#
_symmetry.space_group_name_H-M   'P 1'
#
loop_
_entity.id
_entity.type
_entity.pdbx_description
1 polymer ?
#
loop_
_entity_poly.entity_id
_entity_poly.type
_entity_poly.pdbx_seq_one_letter_code
_entity_poly.pdbx_strand_id
1 'polypeptide(L)'
;MPNGSQVRVAFEAASIGRRWRMWLRFAHTGEWYGLAGQTVAGLVTAGAVVLVWTGLALPWRRFLAWTRRRAARTRPRRAAA
;
A
#
# COMPACT_ATOMS: atom_id res chain seq x y z
N MET A 1 -36.23 -30.68 -30.83
CA MET A 1 -35.74 -30.84 -29.44
C MET A 1 -35.69 -29.47 -28.79
N PRO A 2 -36.37 -29.21 -27.66
CA PRO A 2 -36.46 -27.90 -27.03
C PRO A 2 -35.12 -27.42 -26.45
N ASN A 3 -34.91 -26.11 -26.53
CA ASN A 3 -33.71 -25.38 -26.16
C ASN A 3 -33.29 -25.61 -24.69
N GLY A 4 -31.97 -25.75 -24.49
CA GLY A 4 -31.34 -25.83 -23.17
C GLY A 4 -31.74 -24.64 -22.30
N SER A 5 -32.46 -24.94 -21.22
CA SER A 5 -32.78 -23.99 -20.18
C SER A 5 -31.47 -23.51 -19.55
N GLN A 6 -31.12 -22.24 -19.80
CA GLN A 6 -30.03 -21.56 -19.13
C GLN A 6 -30.36 -21.48 -17.64
N VAL A 7 -29.91 -22.46 -16.85
CA VAL A 7 -30.04 -22.46 -15.40
C VAL A 7 -29.14 -21.36 -14.85
N ARG A 8 -29.69 -20.15 -14.74
CA ARG A 8 -29.04 -19.05 -14.02
C ARG A 8 -29.09 -19.41 -12.53
N VAL A 9 -28.03 -20.04 -12.04
CA VAL A 9 -27.83 -20.27 -10.61
C VAL A 9 -27.72 -18.92 -9.90
N ALA A 10 -28.62 -18.69 -8.94
CA ALA A 10 -28.60 -17.51 -8.09
C ALA A 10 -27.28 -17.44 -7.29
N PHE A 11 -26.82 -16.23 -6.98
CA PHE A 11 -25.54 -15.99 -6.29
C PHE A 11 -25.43 -16.72 -4.94
N GLU A 12 -26.55 -16.90 -4.24
CA GLU A 12 -26.60 -17.61 -2.96
C GLU A 12 -26.46 -19.13 -3.10
N ALA A 13 -26.88 -19.69 -4.25
CA ALA A 13 -26.74 -21.11 -4.56
C ALA A 13 -25.36 -21.47 -5.13
N ALA A 14 -24.48 -20.47 -5.36
CA ALA A 14 -23.14 -20.69 -5.88
C ALA A 14 -22.17 -21.10 -4.76
N SER A 15 -21.30 -22.07 -5.04
CA SER A 15 -20.25 -22.50 -4.11
C SER A 15 -19.35 -21.32 -3.69
N ILE A 16 -18.82 -21.37 -2.46
CA ILE A 16 -17.97 -20.31 -1.87
C ILE A 16 -16.88 -19.83 -2.83
N GLY A 17 -16.16 -20.75 -3.49
CA GLY A 17 -15.11 -20.39 -4.45
C GLY A 17 -15.63 -19.67 -5.70
N ARG A 18 -16.85 -19.95 -6.15
CA ARG A 18 -17.48 -19.24 -7.27
C ARG A 18 -17.95 -17.85 -6.84
N ARG A 19 -18.45 -17.72 -5.61
CA ARG A 19 -18.83 -16.46 -4.97
C ARG A 19 -17.62 -15.51 -4.86
N TRP A 20 -16.48 -16.02 -4.40
CA TRP A 20 -15.21 -15.27 -4.36
C TRP A 20 -14.74 -14.83 -5.75
N ARG A 21 -14.81 -15.68 -6.78
CA ARG A 21 -14.45 -15.30 -8.15
C ARG A 21 -15.37 -14.24 -8.74
N MET A 22 -16.67 -14.33 -8.48
CA MET A 22 -17.63 -13.29 -8.88
C MET A 22 -17.34 -11.98 -8.15
N TRP A 23 -17.10 -12.04 -6.84
CA TRP A 23 -16.74 -10.87 -6.03
C TRP A 23 -15.43 -10.22 -6.49
N LEU A 24 -14.39 -11.02 -6.75
CA LEU A 24 -13.12 -10.56 -7.33
C LEU A 24 -13.32 -9.88 -8.69
N ARG A 25 -14.20 -10.41 -9.55
CA ARG A 25 -14.52 -9.77 -10.83
C ARG A 25 -15.13 -8.39 -10.60
N PHE A 26 -16.09 -8.24 -9.70
CA PHE A 26 -16.68 -6.93 -9.37
C PHE A 26 -15.70 -5.99 -8.69
N ALA A 27 -14.84 -6.49 -7.79
CA ALA A 27 -13.76 -5.74 -7.17
C ALA A 27 -12.73 -5.26 -8.21
N HIS A 28 -12.43 -6.08 -9.23
CA HIS A 28 -11.48 -5.75 -10.29
C HIS A 28 -12.04 -4.79 -11.33
N THR A 29 -13.35 -4.86 -11.61
CA THR A 29 -14.02 -3.95 -12.56
C THR A 29 -14.24 -2.56 -11.93
N GLY A 30 -14.20 -2.44 -10.59
CA GLY A 30 -14.20 -1.15 -9.88
C GLY A 30 -15.51 -0.35 -9.95
N GLU A 31 -16.46 -0.72 -10.82
CA GLU A 31 -17.71 0.02 -11.05
C GLU A 31 -18.61 0.15 -9.81
N TRP A 32 -18.57 -0.79 -8.86
CA TRP A 32 -19.42 -0.75 -7.66
C TRP A 32 -18.91 0.18 -6.54
N TYR A 33 -17.59 0.41 -6.46
CA TYR A 33 -17.04 1.37 -5.52
C TYR A 33 -16.84 2.75 -6.16
N GLY A 34 -16.83 2.84 -7.49
CA GLY A 34 -16.83 4.11 -8.23
C GLY A 34 -15.86 5.15 -7.69
N LEU A 35 -16.34 6.38 -7.55
CA LEU A 35 -15.59 7.51 -6.99
C LEU A 35 -15.16 7.27 -5.52
N ALA A 36 -15.93 6.52 -4.74
CA ALA A 36 -15.63 6.24 -3.34
C ALA A 36 -14.41 5.29 -3.21
N GLY A 37 -14.34 4.24 -4.03
CA GLY A 37 -13.17 3.35 -4.07
C GLY A 37 -11.92 4.08 -4.54
N GLN A 38 -12.07 4.94 -5.55
CA GLN A 38 -10.97 5.72 -6.09
C GLN A 38 -10.42 6.75 -5.08
N THR A 39 -11.30 7.43 -4.35
CA THR A 39 -10.89 8.38 -3.30
C THR A 39 -10.20 7.68 -2.13
N VAL A 40 -10.71 6.52 -1.69
CA VAL A 40 -10.04 5.71 -0.66
C VAL A 40 -8.69 5.20 -1.14
N ALA A 41 -8.60 4.70 -2.37
CA ALA A 41 -7.32 4.27 -2.95
C ALA A 41 -6.32 5.43 -3.03
N GLY A 42 -6.77 6.64 -3.39
CA GLY A 42 -5.97 7.85 -3.38
C GLY A 42 -5.48 8.22 -1.98
N LEU A 43 -6.37 8.17 -0.98
CA LEU A 43 -6.03 8.44 0.43
C LEU A 43 -4.98 7.45 0.96
N VAL A 44 -5.19 6.16 0.70
CA VAL A 44 -4.26 5.09 1.11
C VAL A 44 -2.91 5.29 0.44
N THR A 45 -2.89 5.61 -0.86
CA THR A 45 -1.64 5.87 -1.59
C THR A 45 -0.91 7.09 -1.03
N ALA A 46 -1.62 8.19 -0.80
CA ALA A 46 -1.05 9.40 -0.21
C ALA A 46 -0.50 9.13 1.20
N GLY A 47 -1.25 8.42 2.04
CA GLY A 47 -0.81 7.99 3.37
C GLY A 47 0.44 7.11 3.32
N ALA A 48 0.49 6.16 2.38
CA ALA A 48 1.65 5.28 2.18
C ALA A 48 2.90 6.07 1.79
N VAL A 49 2.78 7.07 0.90
CA VAL A 49 3.91 7.95 0.51
C VAL A 49 4.45 8.71 1.74
N VAL A 50 3.57 9.28 2.56
CA VAL A 50 3.97 9.99 3.79
C VAL A 50 4.63 9.04 4.79
N LEU A 51 4.09 7.82 4.96
CA LEU A 51 4.66 6.82 5.86
C LEU A 51 6.05 6.36 5.42
N VAL A 52 6.23 6.12 4.12
CA VAL A 52 7.54 5.78 3.53
C VAL A 52 8.51 6.94 3.75
N TRP A 53 8.12 8.16 3.38
CA TRP A 53 8.96 9.34 3.54
C TRP A 53 9.42 9.54 4.99
N THR A 54 8.49 9.46 5.95
CA THR A 54 8.81 9.59 7.37
C THR A 54 9.68 8.42 7.86
N GLY A 55 9.34 7.19 7.50
CA GLY A 55 10.12 5.99 7.81
C GLY A 55 11.56 6.03 7.30
N LEU A 56 11.80 6.66 6.14
CA LEU A 56 13.14 6.92 5.60
C LEU A 56 13.83 8.14 6.23
N ALA A 57 13.08 9.21 6.52
CA ALA A 57 13.63 10.45 7.06
C ALA A 57 14.22 10.31 8.47
N LEU A 58 13.59 9.52 9.36
CA LEU A 58 14.09 9.29 10.72
C LEU A 58 15.49 8.62 10.76
N PRO A 59 15.72 7.46 10.11
CA PRO A 59 17.03 6.82 10.10
C PRO A 59 18.06 7.68 9.35
N TRP A 60 17.67 8.38 8.28
CA TRP A 60 18.54 9.29 7.55
C TRP A 60 19.05 10.42 8.46
N ARG A 61 18.16 11.10 9.18
CA ARG A 61 18.55 12.13 10.17
C ARG A 61 19.46 11.59 11.26
N ARG A 62 19.18 10.38 11.77
CA ARG A 62 20.01 9.72 12.79
C ARG A 62 21.41 9.38 12.26
N PHE A 63 21.49 8.92 11.03
CA PHE A 63 22.75 8.62 10.35
C PHE A 63 23.60 9.89 10.16
N LEU A 64 23.01 10.99 9.66
CA LEU A 64 23.70 12.27 9.50
C LEU A 64 24.19 12.86 10.83
N ALA A 65 23.41 12.75 11.91
CA ALA A 65 23.84 13.21 13.23
C ALA A 65 25.00 12.36 13.79
N TRP A 66 25.04 11.07 13.45
CA TRP A 66 26.13 10.18 13.84
C TRP A 66 27.40 10.45 13.04
N THR A 67 27.32 10.64 11.73
CA THR A 67 28.48 11.00 10.89
C THR A 67 29.08 12.35 11.27
N ARG A 68 28.24 13.38 11.53
CA ARG A 68 28.69 14.69 12.02
C ARG A 68 29.42 14.59 13.36
N ARG A 69 28.92 13.80 14.30
CA ARG A 69 29.57 13.57 15.60
C ARG A 69 30.91 12.82 15.45
N ARG A 70 31.03 11.93 14.48
CA ARG A 70 32.30 11.25 14.16
C ARG A 70 33.33 12.21 13.57
N ALA A 71 32.92 13.06 12.62
CA ALA A 71 33.80 14.06 12.01
C ALA A 71 34.34 15.10 13.02
N ALA A 72 33.53 15.48 14.02
CA ALA A 72 33.96 16.38 15.08
C ALA A 72 35.01 15.77 16.03
N ARG A 73 34.98 14.44 16.22
CA ARG A 73 35.95 13.72 17.07
C ARG A 73 37.32 13.55 16.40
N THR A 74 37.38 13.63 15.08
CA THR A 74 38.63 13.58 14.31
C THR A 74 39.31 14.94 14.16
N ARG A 75 38.84 16.02 14.82
CA ARG A 75 39.65 17.23 14.93
C ARG A 75 40.90 16.87 15.74
N PRO A 76 42.10 16.83 15.13
CA PRO A 76 43.31 16.52 15.87
C PRO A 76 43.47 17.60 16.93
N ARG A 77 43.67 17.16 18.17
CA ARG A 77 44.07 17.98 19.32
C ARG A 77 45.46 18.56 19.04
N ARG A 78 45.53 19.51 18.10
CA ARG A 78 46.77 20.06 17.54
C ARG A 78 47.21 21.35 18.21
N ALA A 79 46.69 21.66 19.40
CA ALA A 79 46.97 22.91 20.10
C ALA A 79 47.04 22.72 21.63
N ALA A 80 47.77 21.69 22.06
CA ALA A 80 48.32 21.67 23.42
C ALA A 80 49.84 21.52 23.24
N ALA A 81 50.45 22.60 22.75
CA ALA A 81 51.87 22.86 22.75
C ALA A 81 52.11 24.02 23.72
#